data_AF-A0A9N9KBX2-F1
#
_entry.id   AF-A0A9N9KBX2-F1
#
_cell.length_a   1.000
_cell.length_b   1.000
_cell.length_c   1.000
_cell.angle_alpha   90.00
_cell.angle_beta   90.00
_cell.angle_gamma   90.00
#
_symmetry.space_group_name_H-M   'P 1'
#
loop_
_entity.id
_entity.type
_entity.pdbx_description
1 polymer ?
#
loop_
_entity_poly.entity_id
_entity_poly.type
_entity_poly.pdbx_seq_one_letter_code
_entity_poly.pdbx_strand_id
1 'polypeptide(L)'
;PSSGLYIKTKSNKIIKISIPKDYLAFQLGEAMQLASGNNLLATPHMVKGISPNVKSEMPINVISRNTFAVFMQPPLDEMVGDITFADFARKVIQSHYKVIT
;
A
#
# COMPACT_ATOMS: atom_id res chain seq x y z
N PRO A 1 14.27 8.71 12.61
CA PRO A 1 14.37 8.94 11.14
C PRO A 1 13.03 9.42 10.54
N SER A 2 13.06 10.38 9.61
CA SER A 2 11.89 10.84 8.83
C SER A 2 11.60 9.97 7.60
N SER A 3 12.46 9.01 7.30
CA SER A 3 12.20 7.94 6.34
C SER A 3 11.35 6.82 6.95
N GLY A 4 10.63 6.09 6.09
CA GLY A 4 9.85 4.91 6.49
C GLY A 4 8.45 4.86 5.87
N LEU A 5 7.59 4.01 6.43
CA LEU A 5 6.22 3.81 6.00
C LEU A 5 5.30 4.91 6.55
N TYR A 6 4.43 5.44 5.69
CA TYR A 6 3.42 6.43 6.01
C TYR A 6 2.06 5.98 5.51
N ILE A 7 1.00 6.35 6.24
CA ILE A 7 -0.39 6.20 5.81
C ILE A 7 -1.06 7.55 5.69
N LYS A 8 -2.10 7.64 4.87
CA LYS A 8 -3.00 8.79 4.81
C LYS A 8 -4.33 8.44 5.48
N THR A 9 -4.67 9.14 6.56
CA THR A 9 -5.93 8.92 7.28
C THR A 9 -7.14 9.45 6.49
N LYS A 10 -8.35 9.08 6.93
CA LYS A 10 -9.62 9.67 6.44
C LYS A 10 -9.66 11.20 6.52
N SER A 11 -9.03 11.77 7.55
CA SER A 11 -8.90 13.21 7.74
C SER A 11 -7.77 13.85 6.92
N ASN A 12 -7.29 13.16 5.88
CA ASN A 12 -6.18 13.57 5.01
C ASN A 12 -4.84 13.82 5.73
N LYS A 13 -4.68 13.35 6.98
CA LYS A 13 -3.41 13.47 7.70
C LYS A 13 -2.44 12.39 7.24
N ILE A 14 -1.20 12.77 6.98
CA ILE A 14 -0.11 11.84 6.66
C ILE A 14 0.60 11.50 7.97
N ILE A 15 0.54 10.24 8.39
CA ILE A 15 1.09 9.78 9.67
C ILE A 15 2.16 8.72 9.39
N LYS A 16 3.31 8.84 10.06
CA LYS A 16 4.36 7.82 10.01
C LYS A 16 3.97 6.64 10.89
N ILE A 17 4.09 5.42 10.36
CA ILE A 17 3.81 4.20 11.09
C ILE A 17 5.12 3.45 11.38
N SER A 18 5.20 2.89 12.59
CA SER A 18 6.25 1.97 13.02
C SER A 18 5.64 0.59 13.23
N ILE A 19 6.22 -0.43 12.61
CA ILE A 19 5.87 -1.83 12.86
C ILE A 19 6.85 -2.31 13.94
N PRO A 20 6.38 -2.82 15.09
CA PRO A 20 7.26 -3.36 16.11
C PRO A 20 8.15 -4.47 15.58
N LYS A 21 9.28 -4.71 16.25
CA LYS A 21 10.14 -5.85 15.95
C LYS A 21 9.34 -7.15 16.17
N ASP A 22 9.54 -8.13 15.29
CA ASP A 22 8.91 -9.46 15.32
C ASP A 22 7.39 -9.45 15.08
N TYR A 23 6.86 -8.37 14.48
CA TYR A 23 5.45 -8.22 14.12
C TYR A 23 5.26 -8.15 12.60
N LEU A 24 4.09 -8.62 12.16
CA LEU A 24 3.60 -8.42 10.80
C LEU A 24 2.54 -7.31 10.78
N ALA A 25 2.57 -6.49 9.74
CA ALA A 25 1.52 -5.52 9.48
C ALA A 25 0.60 -6.05 8.38
N PHE A 26 -0.71 -5.89 8.59
CA PHE A 26 -1.72 -6.23 7.61
C PHE A 26 -2.33 -4.93 7.07
N GLN A 27 -2.58 -4.92 5.77
CA GLN A 27 -3.28 -3.84 5.10
C GLN A 27 -4.38 -4.42 4.22
N LEU A 28 -5.50 -3.71 4.19
CA LEU A 28 -6.62 -4.04 3.33
C LEU A 28 -6.44 -3.38 1.96
N GLY A 29 -6.66 -4.14 0.90
CA GLY A 29 -6.71 -3.65 -0.48
C GLY A 29 -8.12 -3.23 -0.90
N GLU A 30 -8.21 -2.58 -2.06
CA GLU A 30 -9.48 -2.08 -2.62
C GLU A 30 -10.51 -3.18 -2.89
N ALA A 31 -10.08 -4.39 -3.27
CA ALA A 31 -10.96 -5.54 -3.43
C ALA A 31 -11.69 -5.89 -2.12
N MET A 32 -11.00 -5.86 -0.97
CA MET A 32 -11.62 -6.10 0.34
C MET A 32 -12.57 -4.96 0.73
N GLN A 33 -12.24 -3.72 0.37
CA GLN A 33 -13.14 -2.58 0.58
C GLN A 33 -14.46 -2.80 -0.15
N LEU A 34 -14.42 -3.19 -1.43
CA LEU A 34 -15.63 -3.52 -2.20
C LEU A 34 -16.39 -4.72 -1.62
N ALA A 35 -15.68 -5.83 -1.34
CA ALA A 35 -16.28 -7.03 -0.77
C ALA A 35 -16.96 -6.77 0.59
N SER A 36 -16.43 -5.81 1.38
CA SER A 36 -17.02 -5.42 2.67
C SER A 36 -18.18 -4.42 2.55
N GLY A 37 -18.61 -4.03 1.34
CA GLY A 37 -19.61 -2.98 1.15
C GLY A 37 -19.15 -1.62 1.69
N ASN A 38 -17.85 -1.30 1.58
CA ASN A 38 -17.20 -0.11 2.14
C ASN A 38 -17.17 -0.01 3.68
N ASN A 39 -17.48 -1.09 4.41
CA ASN A 39 -17.31 -1.11 5.87
C ASN A 39 -15.84 -1.13 6.29
N LEU A 40 -14.98 -1.74 5.47
CA LEU A 40 -13.54 -1.69 5.57
C LEU A 40 -12.96 -0.83 4.45
N LEU A 41 -11.82 -0.19 4.69
CA LEU A 41 -11.23 0.72 3.72
C LEU A 41 -9.79 0.39 3.38
N ALA A 42 -9.48 0.48 2.09
CA ALA A 42 -8.14 0.49 1.57
C ALA A 42 -7.48 1.83 1.93
N THR A 43 -6.56 1.80 2.89
CA THR A 43 -5.91 3.02 3.37
C THR A 43 -4.69 3.34 2.50
N PRO A 44 -4.63 4.53 1.86
CA PRO A 44 -3.48 4.92 1.06
C PRO A 44 -2.20 4.95 1.91
N HIS A 45 -1.10 4.47 1.35
CA HIS A 45 0.17 4.37 2.04
C HIS A 45 1.34 4.63 1.07
N MET A 46 2.47 5.03 1.63
CA MET A 46 3.70 5.25 0.86
C MET A 46 4.93 5.01 1.73
N VAL A 47 6.05 4.70 1.09
CA VAL A 47 7.36 4.69 1.76
C VAL A 47 8.10 5.95 1.36
N LYS A 48 8.56 6.72 2.36
CA LYS A 48 9.42 7.88 2.16
C LYS A 48 10.88 7.49 2.35
N GLY A 49 11.70 7.77 1.35
CA GLY A 49 13.17 7.72 1.46
C GLY A 49 13.72 8.83 2.34
N ILE A 50 15.03 8.79 2.62
CA ILE A 50 15.72 9.89 3.29
C ILE A 50 15.84 11.05 2.31
N SER A 51 15.52 12.26 2.74
CA SER A 51 15.75 13.45 1.90
C SER A 51 17.25 13.70 1.74
N PRO A 52 17.73 14.02 0.53
CA PRO A 52 19.16 14.28 0.29
C PRO A 52 19.70 15.47 1.09
N ASN A 53 18.82 16.34 1.60
CA ASN A 53 19.19 17.54 2.37
C ASN A 53 19.35 17.28 3.89
N VAL A 54 19.21 16.03 4.35
CA VAL A 54 19.37 15.70 5.77
C VAL A 54 20.87 15.59 6.09
N LYS A 55 21.36 16.47 6.98
CA LYS A 55 22.70 16.32 7.55
C LYS A 55 22.75 15.03 8.36
N SER A 56 23.66 14.15 8.00
CA SER A 56 23.89 12.85 8.66
C SER A 56 25.39 12.69 8.89
N GLU A 57 25.77 12.22 10.06
CA GLU A 57 27.17 11.90 10.40
C GLU A 57 27.70 10.73 9.56
N MET A 58 26.79 9.87 9.08
CA MET A 58 27.06 8.74 8.20
C MET A 58 26.58 9.05 6.77
N PRO A 59 27.28 8.61 5.70
CA PRO A 59 26.79 8.78 4.34
C PRO A 59 25.39 8.18 4.16
N ILE A 60 24.48 8.88 3.47
CA ILE A 60 23.06 8.49 3.37
C ILE A 60 22.89 7.17 2.59
N ASN A 61 23.92 6.76 1.84
CA ASN A 61 23.94 5.58 0.97
C ASN A 61 24.46 4.28 1.61
N VAL A 62 24.84 4.25 2.89
CA VAL A 62 25.34 3.02 3.54
C VAL A 62 24.25 2.14 4.16
N ILE A 63 23.00 2.62 4.27
CA ILE A 63 21.91 1.88 4.92
C ILE A 63 20.82 1.57 3.91
N SER A 64 20.46 0.28 3.81
CA SER A 64 19.33 -0.19 3.00
C SER A 64 18.13 -0.54 3.89
N ARG A 65 16.92 -0.38 3.33
CA ARG A 65 15.67 -0.86 3.94
C ARG A 65 15.10 -1.94 3.05
N ASN A 66 15.02 -3.16 3.56
CA ASN A 66 14.37 -4.27 2.89
C ASN A 66 12.96 -4.48 3.44
N THR A 67 12.03 -4.92 2.60
CA THR A 67 10.66 -5.25 2.99
C THR A 67 10.18 -6.37 2.10
N PHE A 68 9.51 -7.36 2.69
CA PHE A 68 8.87 -8.43 1.95
C PHE A 68 7.36 -8.26 2.04
N ALA A 69 6.76 -7.73 0.98
CA ALA A 69 5.32 -7.53 0.89
C ALA A 69 4.68 -8.74 0.20
N VAL A 70 3.70 -9.35 0.86
CA VAL A 70 2.91 -10.45 0.30
C VAL A 70 1.52 -9.92 -0.05
N PHE A 71 1.19 -9.97 -1.33
CA PHE A 71 -0.12 -9.55 -1.83
C PHE A 71 -1.04 -10.77 -1.91
N MET A 72 -2.04 -10.81 -1.04
CA MET A 72 -3.07 -11.84 -1.05
C MET A 72 -4.23 -11.38 -1.94
N GLN A 73 -4.75 -12.29 -2.75
CA GLN A 73 -5.84 -12.01 -3.68
C GLN A 73 -6.89 -13.12 -3.65
N PRO A 74 -8.18 -12.80 -3.87
CA PRO A 74 -9.22 -13.80 -4.05
C PRO A 74 -9.00 -14.65 -5.32
N PRO A 75 -9.69 -15.80 -5.43
CA PRO A 75 -9.93 -16.46 -6.72
C PRO A 75 -10.53 -15.51 -7.74
N LEU A 76 -10.29 -15.77 -9.04
CA LEU A 76 -10.70 -14.86 -10.12
C LEU A 76 -12.22 -14.76 -10.29
N ASP A 77 -12.94 -15.83 -10.00
CA ASP A 77 -14.39 -15.97 -10.07
C ASP A 77 -15.11 -15.54 -8.78
N GLU A 78 -14.38 -15.26 -7.71
CA GLU A 78 -14.93 -14.77 -6.45
C GLU A 78 -15.57 -13.39 -6.63
N MET A 79 -16.74 -13.18 -6.03
CA MET A 79 -17.43 -11.90 -6.06
C MET A 79 -16.82 -10.92 -5.06
N VAL A 80 -16.52 -9.70 -5.53
CA VAL A 80 -16.04 -8.57 -4.71
C VAL A 80 -17.01 -7.40 -4.87
N GLY A 81 -18.10 -7.44 -4.11
CA GLY A 81 -19.27 -6.59 -4.33
C GLY A 81 -20.13 -7.15 -5.48
N ASP A 82 -20.48 -6.30 -6.45
CA ASP A 82 -21.35 -6.68 -7.58
C ASP A 82 -20.60 -7.20 -8.82
N ILE A 83 -19.27 -7.37 -8.74
CA ILE A 83 -18.41 -7.85 -9.84
C ILE A 83 -17.46 -8.94 -9.37
N THR A 84 -16.94 -9.76 -10.29
CA THR A 84 -15.89 -10.74 -9.99
C THR A 84 -14.55 -10.05 -9.70
N PHE A 85 -13.66 -10.73 -8.97
CA PHE A 85 -12.30 -10.23 -8.74
C PHE A 85 -11.53 -10.07 -10.06
N ALA A 86 -11.74 -10.94 -11.04
CA ALA A 86 -11.16 -10.78 -12.38
C ALA A 86 -11.56 -9.46 -13.05
N ASP A 87 -12.85 -9.09 -12.99
CA ASP A 87 -13.33 -7.84 -13.57
C ASP A 87 -12.81 -6.62 -12.82
N PHE A 88 -12.78 -6.70 -11.48
CA PHE A 88 -12.15 -5.67 -10.65
C PHE A 88 -10.68 -5.46 -11.04
N ALA A 89 -9.89 -6.52 -11.11
CA ALA A 89 -8.46 -6.46 -11.43
C ALA A 89 -8.21 -5.85 -12.82
N ARG A 90 -9.00 -6.23 -13.83
CA ARG A 90 -8.92 -5.62 -15.18
C ARG A 90 -9.19 -4.11 -15.14
N LYS A 91 -10.22 -3.67 -14.41
CA LYS A 91 -10.54 -2.24 -14.26
C LYS A 91 -9.39 -1.46 -13.60
N VAL A 92 -8.78 -2.02 -12.55
CA VAL A 92 -7.63 -1.40 -11.87
C VAL A 92 -6.43 -1.27 -12.81
N ILE A 93 -6.13 -2.31 -13.59
CA ILE A 93 -5.02 -2.26 -14.55
C ILE A 93 -5.28 -1.20 -15.62
N GLN A 94 -6.49 -1.16 -16.19
CA GLN A 94 -6.88 -0.18 -17.21
C GLN A 94 -6.85 1.26 -16.71
N SER A 95 -7.15 1.50 -15.43
CA SER A 95 -7.15 2.85 -14.87
C SER A 95 -5.74 3.38 -14.55
N HIS A 96 -4.79 2.50 -14.24
CA HIS A 96 -3.43 2.91 -13.84
C HIS A 96 -2.40 2.79 -14.95
N TYR A 97 -2.62 1.90 -15.91
CA TYR A 97 -1.67 1.65 -17.00
C TYR A 97 -2.34 1.97 -18.33
N LYS A 98 -1.70 2.82 -19.11
CA LYS A 98 -2.07 2.98 -20.52
C LYS A 98 -1.81 1.65 -21.22
N VAL A 99 -2.85 1.05 -21.78
CA VAL A 99 -2.68 -0.07 -22.71
C VAL A 99 -2.01 0.52 -23.95
N ILE A 100 -0.73 0.21 -24.14
CA ILE A 100 -0.02 0.56 -25.37
C ILE A 100 -0.48 -0.48 -26.40
N THR A 101 -1.41 -0.09 -27.27
CA THR A 101 -1.78 -0.83 -28.48
C THR A 101 -0.92 -0.42 -29.65
#